data_AF-A0A955A9G2-F1
#
_entry.id   AF-A0A955A9G2-F1
#
_cell.length_a   1.000
_cell.length_b   1.000
_cell.length_c   1.000
_cell.angle_alpha   90.00
_cell.angle_beta   90.00
_cell.angle_gamma   90.00
#
_symmetry.space_group_name_H-M   'P 1'
#
loop_
_entity.id
_entity.type
_entity.pdbx_description
1 polymer ?
#
loop_
_entity_poly.entity_id
_entity_poly.type
_entity_poly.pdbx_seq_one_letter_code
_entity_poly.pdbx_strand_id
1 'polypeptide(L)'
;HDGELSRLVGSSENRDSILESATALRVSATWEVVGEQVTTRRDGLVSQATWLMNLDEGIQFALLLDFFPASLGKRGSAFAIGEQLEAELAFYPARQPLRAVIAERKSNSGQDNTANGERDWPAAPVQPLDTYRDALRLAPWISELPLLLPSGRIGHAGSACWWQSQDRTLTLPIAGTPAKHIASIPSNKTVALWDGMRLTLLSAQSDWGRLSYAE
;
A
#
# COMPACT_ATOMS: atom_id res chain seq x y z
N HIS A 1 -22.49 20.98 2.20
CA HIS A 1 -22.52 19.52 2.28
C HIS A 1 -21.18 18.99 1.82
N ASP A 2 -20.52 18.15 2.62
CA ASP A 2 -19.23 17.56 2.29
C ASP A 2 -19.47 16.28 1.45
N GLY A 3 -19.03 16.32 0.19
CA GLY A 3 -19.24 15.23 -0.77
C GLY A 3 -18.40 13.98 -0.48
N GLU A 4 -17.30 14.09 0.27
CA GLU A 4 -16.54 12.92 0.72
C GLU A 4 -17.25 12.25 1.89
N LEU A 5 -17.68 13.01 2.90
CA LEU A 5 -18.46 12.47 4.03
C LEU A 5 -19.75 11.78 3.57
N SER A 6 -20.43 12.35 2.57
CA SER A 6 -21.65 11.75 2.01
C SER A 6 -21.37 10.37 1.38
N ARG A 7 -20.23 10.23 0.69
CA ARG A 7 -19.79 8.95 0.10
C ARG A 7 -19.33 7.94 1.15
N LEU A 8 -18.75 8.40 2.25
CA LEU A 8 -18.38 7.52 3.37
C LEU A 8 -19.59 6.94 4.09
N VAL A 9 -20.70 7.66 4.15
CA VAL A 9 -21.87 7.28 4.96
C VAL A 9 -22.99 6.63 4.15
N GLY A 10 -23.17 6.99 2.86
CA GLY A 10 -24.42 6.63 2.17
C GLY A 10 -24.40 6.44 0.65
N SER A 11 -23.27 6.60 -0.04
CA SER A 11 -23.22 6.38 -1.50
C SER A 11 -21.92 5.72 -1.93
N SER A 12 -22.01 4.55 -2.57
CA SER A 12 -20.87 3.88 -3.20
C SER A 12 -20.76 4.28 -4.67
N GLU A 13 -19.66 4.91 -5.08
CA GLU A 13 -19.24 4.91 -6.48
C GLU A 13 -18.76 3.51 -6.85
N ASN A 14 -19.15 3.03 -8.03
CA ASN A 14 -18.67 1.77 -8.59
C ASN A 14 -17.47 2.00 -9.53
N ARG A 15 -16.78 0.92 -9.89
CA ARG A 15 -15.59 0.97 -10.75
C ARG A 15 -15.83 1.69 -12.08
N ASP A 16 -16.95 1.39 -12.74
CA ASP A 16 -17.27 1.93 -14.06
C ASP A 16 -17.47 3.45 -14.01
N SER A 17 -18.15 3.96 -12.96
CA SER A 17 -18.35 5.40 -12.77
C SER A 17 -17.04 6.19 -12.65
N ILE A 18 -16.01 5.60 -12.03
CA ILE A 18 -14.69 6.23 -11.92
C ILE A 18 -13.94 6.20 -13.26
N LEU A 19 -14.05 5.10 -14.00
CA LEU A 19 -13.40 4.97 -15.30
C LEU A 19 -13.99 5.93 -16.35
N GLU A 20 -15.27 6.26 -16.24
CA GLU A 20 -15.97 7.22 -17.11
C GLU A 20 -15.83 8.67 -16.63
N SER A 21 -15.39 8.90 -15.39
CA SER A 21 -15.30 10.24 -14.82
C SER A 21 -14.15 11.05 -15.44
N ALA A 22 -14.51 12.15 -16.11
CA ALA A 22 -13.56 13.10 -16.67
C ALA A 22 -12.80 13.92 -15.58
N THR A 23 -13.32 13.95 -14.35
CA THR A 23 -12.73 14.70 -13.23
C THR A 23 -11.96 13.81 -12.26
N ALA A 24 -11.92 12.50 -12.49
CA ALA A 24 -11.12 11.60 -11.66
C ALA A 24 -9.63 11.93 -11.81
N LEU A 25 -8.90 11.92 -10.68
CA LEU A 25 -7.46 12.02 -10.69
C LEU A 25 -6.89 10.77 -11.38
N ARG A 26 -6.14 10.97 -12.46
CA ARG A 26 -5.47 9.90 -13.21
C ARG A 26 -3.96 10.05 -13.07
N VAL A 27 -3.29 8.96 -12.74
CA VAL A 27 -1.84 8.93 -12.57
C VAL A 27 -1.28 7.76 -13.36
N SER A 28 -0.51 8.09 -14.40
CA SER A 28 0.28 7.14 -15.18
C SER A 28 1.68 7.04 -14.58
N ALA A 29 2.04 5.87 -14.11
CA ALA A 29 3.35 5.62 -13.51
C ALA A 29 3.71 4.13 -13.57
N THR A 30 4.92 3.82 -13.14
CA THR A 30 5.31 2.49 -12.73
C THR A 30 4.93 2.27 -11.29
N TRP A 31 4.08 1.27 -11.08
CA TRP A 31 3.56 0.92 -9.78
C TRP A 31 4.18 -0.40 -9.34
N GLU A 32 4.73 -0.47 -8.13
CA GLU A 32 5.09 -1.74 -7.52
C GLU A 32 4.01 -2.21 -6.57
N VAL A 33 3.71 -3.51 -6.61
CA VAL A 33 2.88 -4.17 -5.61
C VAL A 33 3.68 -4.33 -4.33
N VAL A 34 3.35 -3.53 -3.32
CA VAL A 34 4.08 -3.46 -2.03
C VAL A 34 3.37 -4.21 -0.91
N GLY A 35 2.18 -4.76 -1.14
CA GLY A 35 1.49 -5.54 -0.14
C GLY A 35 0.14 -6.06 -0.59
N GLU A 36 -0.32 -7.11 0.09
CA GLU A 36 -1.65 -7.67 -0.08
C GLU A 36 -2.22 -8.05 1.27
N GLN A 37 -3.52 -7.80 1.48
CA GLN A 37 -4.26 -8.24 2.65
C GLN A 37 -5.60 -8.83 2.23
N VAL A 38 -5.84 -10.09 2.62
CA VAL A 38 -7.11 -10.78 2.39
C VAL A 38 -7.86 -10.90 3.71
N THR A 39 -9.13 -10.52 3.74
CA THR A 39 -9.96 -10.58 4.95
C THR A 39 -11.32 -11.18 4.63
N THR A 40 -11.67 -12.27 5.32
CA THR A 40 -13.01 -12.84 5.27
C THR A 40 -13.91 -12.04 6.22
N ARG A 41 -14.95 -11.42 5.66
CA ARG A 41 -15.93 -10.62 6.38
C ARG A 41 -17.05 -11.51 6.92
N ARG A 42 -17.77 -11.01 7.92
CA ARG A 42 -18.89 -11.72 8.57
C ARG A 42 -20.10 -11.95 7.64
N ASP A 43 -20.21 -11.16 6.58
CA ASP A 43 -21.26 -11.24 5.56
C ASP A 43 -20.99 -12.32 4.50
N GLY A 44 -19.89 -13.08 4.62
CA GLY A 44 -19.52 -14.13 3.67
C GLY A 44 -18.80 -13.60 2.42
N LEU A 45 -18.44 -12.31 2.39
CA LEU A 45 -17.54 -11.75 1.38
C LEU A 45 -16.09 -11.84 1.85
N VAL A 46 -15.20 -12.07 0.90
CA VAL A 46 -13.77 -11.89 1.04
C VAL A 46 -13.40 -10.55 0.41
N SER A 47 -12.77 -9.68 1.18
CA SER A 47 -12.13 -8.47 0.66
C SER A 47 -10.65 -8.72 0.43
N GLN A 48 -10.15 -8.31 -0.73
CA GLN A 48 -8.74 -8.35 -1.09
C GLN A 48 -8.25 -6.92 -1.34
N ALA A 49 -7.30 -6.48 -0.52
CA ALA A 49 -6.63 -5.19 -0.62
C ALA A 49 -5.24 -5.39 -1.23
N THR A 50 -4.97 -4.79 -2.38
CA THR A 50 -3.64 -4.78 -3.00
C THR A 50 -3.10 -3.36 -2.94
N TRP A 51 -1.95 -3.20 -2.30
CA TRP A 51 -1.28 -1.92 -2.12
C TRP A 51 -0.21 -1.74 -3.19
N LEU A 52 -0.25 -0.59 -3.85
CA LEU A 52 0.70 -0.19 -4.87
C LEU A 52 1.46 1.05 -4.43
N MET A 53 2.72 1.18 -4.83
CA MET A 53 3.54 2.38 -4.64
C MET A 53 4.05 2.89 -6.00
N ASN A 54 3.93 4.19 -6.22
CA ASN A 54 4.50 4.88 -7.38
C ASN A 54 6.04 4.88 -7.27
N LEU A 55 6.72 4.49 -8.35
CA LEU A 55 8.19 4.46 -8.44
C LEU A 55 8.78 5.57 -9.32
N ASP A 56 7.96 6.31 -10.05
CA ASP A 56 8.42 7.35 -10.98
C ASP A 56 8.52 8.71 -10.29
N GLU A 57 7.48 9.10 -9.52
CA GLU A 57 7.40 10.44 -8.93
C GLU A 57 6.84 10.42 -7.50
N GLY A 58 7.60 11.02 -6.58
CA GLY A 58 7.19 11.22 -5.20
C GLY A 58 6.82 9.93 -4.48
N ILE A 59 6.23 10.07 -3.29
CA ILE A 59 5.66 8.95 -2.55
C ILE A 59 4.15 9.04 -2.71
N GLN A 60 3.60 8.18 -3.55
CA GLN A 60 2.18 8.03 -3.72
C GLN A 60 1.81 6.55 -3.65
N PHE A 61 0.81 6.24 -2.83
CA PHE A 61 0.26 4.90 -2.73
C PHE A 61 -1.09 4.81 -3.43
N ALA A 62 -1.43 3.61 -3.87
CA ALA A 62 -2.78 3.27 -4.32
C ALA A 62 -3.26 1.98 -3.67
N LEU A 63 -4.57 1.89 -3.45
CA LEU A 63 -5.26 0.70 -2.97
C LEU A 63 -6.21 0.21 -4.05
N LEU A 64 -5.95 -0.98 -4.57
CA LEU A 64 -6.93 -1.75 -5.34
C LEU A 64 -7.73 -2.61 -4.36
N LEU A 65 -9.05 -2.49 -4.42
CA LEU A 65 -9.93 -3.19 -3.48
C LEU A 65 -10.96 -4.01 -4.25
N ASP A 66 -10.84 -5.33 -4.12
CA ASP A 66 -11.71 -6.31 -4.75
C ASP A 66 -12.53 -7.09 -3.71
N PHE A 67 -13.71 -7.56 -4.13
CA PHE A 67 -14.62 -8.33 -3.28
C PHE A 67 -15.11 -9.58 -4.01
N PHE A 68 -15.10 -10.71 -3.31
CA PHE A 68 -15.52 -11.99 -3.86
C PHE A 68 -16.35 -12.79 -2.84
N PRO A 69 -17.33 -13.61 -3.26
CA PRO A 69 -17.96 -14.58 -2.37
C PRO A 69 -16.94 -15.58 -1.79
N ALA A 70 -16.99 -15.82 -0.48
CA ALA A 70 -16.11 -16.80 0.18
C ALA A 70 -16.29 -18.22 -0.35
N SER A 71 -17.47 -18.53 -0.91
CA SER A 71 -17.80 -19.82 -1.52
C SER A 71 -16.99 -20.14 -2.78
N LEU A 72 -16.37 -19.14 -3.43
CA LEU A 72 -15.54 -19.36 -4.62
C LEU A 72 -14.13 -19.89 -4.32
N GLY A 73 -13.79 -20.07 -3.04
CA GLY A 73 -12.48 -20.58 -2.60
C GLY A 73 -11.35 -19.55 -2.72
N LYS A 74 -10.12 -19.97 -2.37
CA LYS A 74 -8.92 -19.11 -2.47
C LYS A 74 -8.55 -18.93 -3.94
N ARG A 75 -8.82 -17.75 -4.50
CA ARG A 75 -8.25 -17.36 -5.80
C ARG A 75 -6.76 -17.08 -5.65
N GLY A 76 -5.98 -17.41 -6.68
CA GLY A 76 -4.62 -16.89 -6.80
C GLY A 76 -4.68 -15.37 -6.91
N SER A 77 -3.76 -14.68 -6.25
CA SER A 77 -3.65 -13.23 -6.36
C SER A 77 -3.39 -12.86 -7.83
N ALA A 78 -4.06 -11.82 -8.31
CA ALA A 78 -3.82 -11.29 -9.66
C ALA A 78 -2.47 -10.55 -9.76
N PHE A 79 -1.80 -10.38 -8.63
CA PHE A 79 -0.56 -9.62 -8.47
C PHE A 79 0.41 -10.38 -7.58
N ALA A 80 1.71 -10.24 -7.84
CA ALA A 80 2.76 -10.70 -6.94
C ALA A 80 3.39 -9.53 -6.19
N ILE A 81 3.71 -9.67 -4.91
CA ILE A 81 4.48 -8.65 -4.18
C ILE A 81 5.86 -8.49 -4.85
N GLY A 82 6.26 -7.25 -5.10
CA GLY A 82 7.45 -6.89 -5.89
C GLY A 82 7.19 -6.81 -7.41
N GLU A 83 6.01 -7.18 -7.90
CA GLU A 83 5.64 -6.97 -9.30
C GLU A 83 5.56 -5.48 -9.61
N GLN A 84 6.31 -5.05 -10.63
CA GLN A 84 6.22 -3.71 -11.20
C GLN A 84 5.36 -3.73 -12.45
N LEU A 85 4.38 -2.83 -12.53
CA LEU A 85 3.52 -2.66 -13.68
C LEU A 85 3.48 -1.19 -14.14
N GLU A 86 3.61 -0.97 -15.44
CA GLU A 86 3.35 0.34 -16.03
C GLU A 86 1.85 0.47 -16.29
N ALA A 87 1.19 1.37 -15.57
CA ALA A 87 -0.25 1.52 -15.62
C ALA A 87 -0.72 2.95 -15.32
N GLU A 88 -1.88 3.28 -15.88
CA GLU A 88 -2.68 4.41 -15.45
C GLU A 88 -3.68 3.97 -14.38
N LEU A 89 -3.65 4.62 -13.23
CA LEU A 89 -4.64 4.45 -12.17
C LEU A 89 -5.58 5.65 -12.13
N ALA A 90 -6.88 5.38 -12.04
CA ALA A 90 -7.91 6.39 -11.77
C ALA A 90 -8.33 6.28 -10.29
N PHE A 91 -8.16 7.37 -9.54
CA PHE A 91 -8.44 7.41 -8.11
C PHE A 91 -9.88 7.83 -7.83
N TYR A 92 -10.48 7.20 -6.81
CA TYR A 92 -11.74 7.67 -6.25
C TYR A 92 -11.51 9.05 -5.63
N PRO A 93 -12.41 10.04 -5.87
CA PRO A 93 -12.21 11.37 -5.32
C PRO A 93 -12.17 11.33 -3.79
N ALA A 94 -11.16 11.92 -3.17
CA ALA A 94 -11.03 12.09 -1.73
C ALA A 94 -10.01 13.21 -1.47
N ARG A 95 -10.01 13.79 -0.26
CA ARG A 95 -8.96 14.74 0.17
C ARG A 95 -7.57 14.11 0.22
N GLN A 96 -7.53 12.79 0.43
CA GLN A 96 -6.34 11.95 0.33
C GLN A 96 -6.68 10.76 -0.57
N PRO A 97 -6.57 10.90 -1.92
CA PRO A 97 -6.89 9.83 -2.85
C PRO A 97 -5.97 8.64 -2.62
N LEU A 98 -6.57 7.48 -2.33
CA LEU A 98 -5.84 6.24 -2.06
C LEU A 98 -6.46 5.07 -2.82
N ARG A 99 -7.78 4.88 -2.68
CA ARG A 99 -8.50 3.88 -3.45
C ARG A 99 -8.46 4.24 -4.93
N ALA A 100 -8.11 3.28 -5.77
CA ALA A 100 -8.02 3.46 -7.21
C ALA A 100 -8.53 2.25 -7.98
N VAL A 101 -8.67 2.43 -9.29
CA VAL A 101 -8.92 1.37 -10.28
C VAL A 101 -7.88 1.49 -11.37
N ILE A 102 -7.44 0.35 -11.91
CA ILE A 102 -6.57 0.35 -13.08
C ILE A 102 -7.42 0.76 -14.29
N ALA A 103 -7.09 1.90 -14.87
CA ALA A 103 -7.72 2.42 -16.09
C ALA A 103 -7.10 1.80 -17.33
N GLU A 104 -5.77 1.73 -17.37
CA GLU A 104 -5.03 1.15 -18.49
C GLU A 104 -3.76 0.44 -17.96
N ARG A 105 -3.44 -0.72 -18.53
CA ARG A 105 -2.13 -1.38 -18.35
C ARG A 105 -1.38 -1.32 -19.67
N LYS A 106 -0.12 -0.90 -19.64
CA LYS A 106 0.75 -1.06 -20.81
C LYS A 106 1.16 -2.52 -20.92
N SER A 107 0.79 -3.17 -22.02
CA SER A 107 1.23 -4.53 -22.30
C SER A 107 2.69 -4.51 -22.77
N ASN A 108 3.56 -5.22 -22.05
CA ASN A 108 4.94 -5.49 -22.48
C ASN A 108 4.98 -6.54 -23.61
N SER A 109 4.07 -6.47 -24.57
CA SER A 109 4.02 -7.36 -25.72
C SER A 109 5.00 -6.86 -26.79
N GLY A 110 6.25 -7.32 -26.71
CA GLY A 110 7.06 -7.55 -27.90
C GLY A 110 8.10 -6.50 -28.29
N GLN A 111 8.66 -5.71 -27.36
CA GLN A 111 9.88 -4.93 -27.65
C GLN A 111 10.85 -5.01 -26.47
N ASP A 112 12.12 -5.25 -26.80
CA ASP A 112 13.28 -5.42 -25.91
C ASP A 112 13.14 -4.73 -24.54
N ASN A 113 12.73 -5.51 -23.55
CA ASN A 113 12.54 -5.08 -22.16
C ASN A 113 13.87 -4.99 -21.38
N THR A 114 14.97 -4.67 -22.05
CA THR A 114 16.30 -4.52 -21.45
C THR A 114 16.67 -3.06 -21.18
N ALA A 115 15.83 -2.09 -21.54
CA ALA A 115 16.14 -0.66 -21.42
C ALA A 115 15.71 -0.01 -20.09
N ASN A 116 14.70 -0.54 -19.38
CA ASN A 116 14.30 -0.03 -18.07
C ASN A 116 14.49 -1.15 -17.04
N GLY A 117 15.61 -1.12 -16.30
CA GLY A 117 15.84 -2.00 -15.16
C GLY A 117 14.75 -1.86 -14.09
N GLU A 118 14.69 -2.81 -13.15
CA GLU A 118 13.80 -2.74 -11.99
C GLU A 118 13.96 -1.39 -11.30
N ARG A 119 12.86 -0.62 -11.22
CA ARG A 119 12.89 0.71 -10.64
C ARG A 119 13.07 0.59 -9.12
N ASP A 120 13.87 1.48 -8.55
CA ASP A 120 14.08 1.51 -7.11
C ASP A 120 12.91 2.22 -6.40
N TRP A 121 12.71 1.92 -5.12
CA TRP A 121 11.78 2.66 -4.27
C TRP A 121 12.27 4.10 -4.06
N PRO A 122 11.35 5.09 -4.01
CA PRO A 122 11.71 6.46 -3.74
C PRO A 122 12.39 6.61 -2.38
N ALA A 123 13.08 7.73 -2.18
CA ALA A 123 13.68 8.05 -0.88
C ALA A 123 12.58 8.16 0.20
N ALA A 124 12.76 7.46 1.32
CA ALA A 124 11.84 7.57 2.45
C ALA A 124 11.97 8.95 3.12
N PRO A 125 10.86 9.51 3.64
CA PRO A 125 10.89 10.77 4.38
C PRO A 125 11.62 10.59 5.72
N VAL A 126 12.28 11.65 6.18
CA VAL A 126 12.98 11.67 7.48
C VAL A 126 11.97 11.53 8.64
N GLN A 127 10.79 12.13 8.49
CA GLN A 127 9.70 12.07 9.47
C GLN A 127 8.46 11.41 8.83
N PRO A 128 8.41 10.08 8.70
CA PRO A 128 7.32 9.39 8.00
C PRO A 128 5.94 9.62 8.63
N LEU A 129 5.88 9.91 9.94
CA LEU A 129 4.62 10.21 10.61
C LEU A 129 4.02 11.58 10.25
N ASP A 130 4.80 12.50 9.66
CA ASP A 130 4.25 13.79 9.23
C ASP A 130 3.23 13.60 8.10
N THR A 131 3.43 12.62 7.21
CA THR A 131 2.44 12.22 6.18
C THR A 131 1.09 11.87 6.82
N TYR A 132 1.10 11.08 7.89
CA TYR A 132 -0.13 10.71 8.60
C TYR A 132 -0.78 11.92 9.29
N ARG A 133 0.02 12.78 9.91
CA ARG A 133 -0.47 14.01 10.58
C ARG A 133 -1.09 14.98 9.59
N ASP A 134 -0.49 15.15 8.42
CA ASP A 134 -1.01 16.01 7.35
C ASP A 134 -2.30 15.47 6.77
N ALA A 135 -2.37 14.15 6.55
CA ALA A 135 -3.60 13.51 6.11
C ALA A 135 -4.74 13.68 7.13
N LEU A 136 -4.48 13.50 8.42
CA LEU A 136 -5.48 13.71 9.49
C LEU A 136 -5.97 15.16 9.57
N ARG A 137 -5.12 16.15 9.27
CA ARG A 137 -5.54 17.57 9.21
C ARG A 137 -6.56 17.81 8.10
N LEU A 138 -6.45 17.09 6.99
CA LEU A 138 -7.35 17.22 5.84
C LEU A 138 -8.60 16.34 6.00
N ALA A 139 -8.44 15.12 6.50
CA ALA A 139 -9.49 14.11 6.61
C ALA A 139 -9.36 13.37 7.95
N PRO A 140 -9.94 13.90 9.05
CA PRO A 140 -9.79 13.34 10.39
C PRO A 140 -10.48 11.98 10.60
N TRP A 141 -11.24 11.51 9.62
CA TRP A 141 -11.87 10.19 9.60
C TRP A 141 -10.97 9.07 9.04
N ILE A 142 -9.77 9.41 8.56
CA ILE A 142 -8.80 8.41 8.12
C ILE A 142 -8.37 7.56 9.32
N SER A 143 -8.60 6.25 9.22
CA SER A 143 -8.22 5.30 10.27
C SER A 143 -6.82 4.71 10.06
N GLU A 144 -6.37 4.60 8.82
CA GLU A 144 -5.14 3.91 8.46
C GLU A 144 -4.54 4.48 7.17
N LEU A 145 -3.22 4.58 7.08
CA LEU A 145 -2.50 4.98 5.86
C LEU A 145 -1.23 4.17 5.63
N PRO A 146 -0.88 3.88 4.37
CA PRO A 146 0.44 3.38 4.03
C PRO A 146 1.51 4.45 4.25
N LEU A 147 2.62 4.03 4.86
CA LEU A 147 3.82 4.82 5.06
C LEU A 147 5.02 4.11 4.43
N LEU A 148 5.92 4.91 3.87
CA LEU A 148 7.28 4.49 3.54
C LEU A 148 8.21 4.86 4.69
N LEU A 149 8.72 3.86 5.39
CA LEU A 149 9.68 4.02 6.47
C LEU A 149 11.11 3.96 5.92
N PRO A 150 12.05 4.72 6.50
CA PRO A 150 13.45 4.69 6.10
C PRO A 150 14.14 3.39 6.50
N SER A 151 15.47 3.35 6.42
CA SER A 151 16.25 2.21 6.88
C SER A 151 15.97 1.93 8.36
N GLY A 152 15.81 0.66 8.69
CA GLY A 152 15.40 0.23 10.01
C GLY A 152 15.46 -1.28 10.19
N ARG A 153 15.08 -1.70 11.39
CA ARG A 153 15.08 -3.11 11.79
C ARG A 153 13.90 -3.41 12.70
N ILE A 154 13.52 -4.69 12.74
CA ILE A 154 12.52 -5.18 13.66
C ILE A 154 13.23 -5.63 14.94
N GLY A 155 12.81 -5.05 16.07
CA GLY A 155 13.25 -5.43 17.40
C GLY A 155 12.14 -6.13 18.16
N HIS A 156 12.52 -6.93 19.15
CA HIS A 156 11.59 -7.70 19.97
C HIS A 156 11.90 -7.48 21.45
N ALA A 157 10.86 -7.37 22.28
CA ALA A 157 10.98 -7.43 23.73
C ALA A 157 9.80 -8.24 24.29
N GLY A 158 10.07 -9.47 24.73
CA GLY A 158 9.02 -10.43 25.07
C GLY A 158 8.19 -10.77 23.83
N SER A 159 6.86 -10.61 23.93
CA SER A 159 5.93 -10.80 22.81
C SER A 159 5.70 -9.54 21.97
N ALA A 160 6.23 -8.39 22.39
CA ALA A 160 6.06 -7.13 21.66
C ALA A 160 7.13 -6.99 20.58
N CYS A 161 6.70 -6.54 19.39
CA CYS A 161 7.57 -6.23 18.26
C CYS A 161 7.51 -4.73 17.95
N TRP A 162 8.64 -4.17 17.54
CA TRP A 162 8.78 -2.77 17.18
C TRP A 162 9.62 -2.65 15.92
N TRP A 163 9.28 -1.71 15.05
CA TRP A 163 10.19 -1.22 14.03
C TRP A 163 10.99 -0.06 14.64
N GLN A 164 12.31 -0.07 14.45
CA GLN A 164 13.21 0.99 14.89
C GLN A 164 14.04 1.49 13.72
N SER A 165 14.05 2.81 13.51
CA SER A 165 14.88 3.45 12.50
C SER A 165 16.36 3.21 12.76
N GLN A 166 17.18 3.20 11.70
CA GLN A 166 18.62 2.94 11.81
C GLN A 166 19.34 3.94 12.71
N ASP A 167 18.93 5.21 12.67
CA ASP A 167 19.43 6.30 13.52
C ASP A 167 18.85 6.27 14.97
N ARG A 168 17.91 5.35 15.24
CA ARG A 168 17.21 5.15 16.52
C ARG A 168 16.40 6.35 17.00
N THR A 169 16.05 7.29 16.12
CA THR A 169 15.21 8.45 16.47
C THR A 169 13.72 8.13 16.49
N LEU A 170 13.30 7.10 15.76
CA LEU A 170 11.91 6.67 15.64
C LEU A 170 11.79 5.19 16.01
N THR A 171 10.84 4.87 16.89
CA THR A 171 10.48 3.49 17.24
C THR A 171 8.97 3.37 17.26
N LEU A 172 8.43 2.47 16.44
CA LEU A 172 7.00 2.30 16.24
C LEU A 172 6.60 0.86 16.59
N PRO A 173 5.53 0.64 17.36
CA PRO A 173 5.08 -0.71 17.67
C PRO A 173 4.49 -1.37 16.42
N ILE A 174 4.69 -2.68 16.30
CA ILE A 174 4.14 -3.50 15.21
C ILE A 174 2.91 -4.26 15.73
N ALA A 175 1.89 -4.37 14.89
CA ALA A 175 0.75 -5.25 15.10
C ALA A 175 1.15 -6.71 14.79
N GLY A 176 0.81 -7.63 15.70
CA GLY A 176 1.17 -9.04 15.53
C GLY A 176 2.66 -9.34 15.78
N THR A 177 3.12 -10.47 15.25
CA THR A 177 4.51 -10.93 15.39
C THR A 177 5.01 -11.39 14.02
N PRO A 178 5.86 -10.60 13.35
CA PRO A 178 6.42 -10.99 12.06
C PRO A 178 7.21 -12.29 12.17
N ALA A 179 7.26 -13.05 11.07
CA ALA A 179 8.05 -14.28 11.02
C ALA A 179 9.53 -14.00 11.34
N LYS A 180 10.09 -14.75 12.30
CA LYS A 180 11.43 -14.49 12.88
C LYS A 180 12.56 -14.40 11.85
N HIS A 181 12.47 -15.19 10.78
CA HIS A 181 13.50 -15.23 9.73
C HIS A 181 13.51 -13.93 8.91
N ILE A 182 12.35 -13.32 8.65
CA ILE A 182 12.24 -12.04 7.94
C ILE A 182 12.59 -10.88 8.86
N ALA A 183 12.18 -10.96 10.13
CA ALA A 183 12.44 -9.91 11.13
C ALA A 183 13.93 -9.68 11.43
N SER A 184 14.78 -10.67 11.15
CA SER A 184 16.22 -10.60 11.38
C SER A 184 16.98 -9.90 10.24
N ILE A 185 16.32 -9.63 9.10
CA ILE A 185 16.93 -9.01 7.93
C ILE A 185 16.83 -7.48 8.07
N PRO A 186 17.95 -6.74 8.02
CA PRO A 186 17.90 -5.29 7.96
C PRO A 186 17.23 -4.84 6.66
N SER A 187 16.35 -3.84 6.77
CA SER A 187 15.65 -3.27 5.63
C SER A 187 16.14 -1.85 5.35
N ASN A 188 16.42 -1.56 4.08
CA ASN A 188 16.76 -0.23 3.59
C ASN A 188 15.55 0.70 3.59
N LYS A 189 14.36 0.14 3.34
CA LYS A 189 13.06 0.81 3.40
C LYS A 189 11.98 -0.21 3.77
N THR A 190 10.91 0.24 4.41
CA THR A 190 9.78 -0.63 4.77
C THR A 190 8.47 0.06 4.40
N VAL A 191 7.57 -0.62 3.70
CA VAL A 191 6.19 -0.18 3.53
C VAL A 191 5.32 -0.86 4.58
N ALA A 192 4.54 -0.06 5.29
CA ALA A 192 3.64 -0.53 6.33
C ALA A 192 2.41 0.35 6.41
N LEU A 193 1.30 -0.20 6.90
CA LEU A 193 0.11 0.56 7.25
C LEU A 193 0.24 1.06 8.68
N TRP A 194 -0.13 2.31 8.91
CA TRP A 194 -0.15 2.94 10.23
C TRP A 194 -1.58 3.31 10.61
N ASP A 195 -2.08 2.73 11.70
CA ASP A 195 -3.45 2.95 12.20
C ASP A 195 -3.56 4.08 13.25
N GLY A 196 -2.47 4.84 13.46
CA GLY A 196 -2.36 5.82 14.53
C GLY A 196 -1.74 5.26 15.82
N MET A 197 -1.63 3.94 15.95
CA MET A 197 -1.11 3.25 17.13
C MET A 197 -0.03 2.21 16.82
N ARG A 198 -0.17 1.44 15.75
CA ARG A 198 0.67 0.28 15.39
C ARG A 198 0.87 0.19 13.88
N LEU A 199 1.99 -0.41 13.50
CA LEU A 199 2.32 -0.76 12.13
C LEU A 199 1.80 -2.15 11.77
N THR A 200 1.08 -2.27 10.66
CA THR A 200 0.91 -3.54 9.94
C THR A 200 1.93 -3.57 8.81
N LEU A 201 2.93 -4.45 8.91
CA LEU A 201 3.99 -4.52 7.90
C LEU A 201 3.46 -5.13 6.61
N LEU A 202 3.79 -4.52 5.46
CA LEU A 202 3.41 -5.03 4.14
C LEU A 202 4.61 -5.67 3.44
N SER A 203 5.65 -4.87 3.20
CA SER A 203 6.89 -5.32 2.57
C SER A 203 8.09 -4.50 3.01
N ALA A 204 9.29 -5.01 2.75
CA ALA A 204 10.52 -4.27 2.90
C ALA A 204 11.43 -4.45 1.68
N GLN A 205 12.23 -3.42 1.43
CA GLN A 205 13.38 -3.51 0.55
C GLN A 205 14.63 -3.79 1.39
N SER A 206 15.40 -4.81 1.00
CA SER A 206 16.71 -5.14 1.59
C SER A 206 17.78 -5.25 0.50
N ASP A 207 19.04 -5.41 0.91
CA ASP A 207 20.16 -5.66 -0.01
C ASP A 207 20.02 -6.99 -0.78
N TRP A 208 19.14 -7.88 -0.32
CA TRP A 208 18.84 -9.17 -0.96
C TRP A 208 17.56 -9.16 -1.81
N GLY A 209 16.94 -7.99 -1.97
CA GLY A 209 15.70 -7.81 -2.74
C GLY A 209 14.49 -7.48 -1.86
N ARG A 210 13.30 -7.73 -2.42
CA ARG A 210 12.01 -7.47 -1.76
C ARG A 210 11.66 -8.57 -0.77
N LEU A 211 11.19 -8.18 0.40
CA LEU A 211 10.71 -9.06 1.46
C LEU A 211 9.21 -8.81 1.63
N SER A 212 8.42 -9.89 1.62
CA SER A 212 7.00 -9.83 1.97
C SER A 212 6.80 -10.17 3.45
N TYR A 213 5.96 -9.41 4.14
CA TYR A 213 5.50 -9.75 5.49
C TYR A 213 4.08 -10.34 5.51
N ALA A 214 3.47 -10.54 4.34
CA ALA A 214 2.16 -11.20 4.23
C ALA A 214 2.27 -12.69 4.63
N GLU A 215 1.29 -13.17 5.40
CA GLU A 215 1.10 -14.59 5.75
C GLU A 215 0.18 -15.32 4.76
#